data_AF-A0A9D9IE99-F1
#
_entry.id   AF-A0A9D9IE99-F1
#
_cell.length_a   1.000
_cell.length_b   1.000
_cell.length_c   1.000
_cell.angle_alpha   90.00
_cell.angle_beta   90.00
_cell.angle_gamma   90.00
#
_symmetry.space_group_name_H-M   'P 1'
#
loop_
_entity.id
_entity.type
_entity.pdbx_description
1 polymer ?
#
loop_
_entity_poly.entity_id
_entity_poly.type
_entity_poly.pdbx_seq_one_letter_code
_entity_poly.pdbx_strand_id
1 'polypeptide(L)'
;MKILKKGSRTVLSLVLAIAAMSMSGKISAQVIGIKTNLLQGAYTYTPNLGMEIGLGKKTTLDISGGYNPWNLDGKKNGNKKAVHWAVQPEFRWWTCSRFAGHFLGVHGLYSMYNIGGHELPMLFGKGSWQYRHEGWAAGAGISYGYHWVMSPRWSFEFTIGGGYARLEYDRYACQKCGWHIEHKKKDYFGPTKAAVTLIFVIK
;
A
#
# COMPACT_ATOMS: atom_id res chain seq x y z
N MET A 1 10.49 1.35 17.78
CA MET A 1 10.19 2.80 17.83
C MET A 1 11.06 3.68 16.90
N LYS A 2 12.11 3.15 16.22
CA LYS A 2 12.88 3.91 15.20
C LYS A 2 12.13 4.11 13.87
N ILE A 3 11.33 3.12 13.44
CA ILE A 3 10.50 3.16 12.22
C ILE A 3 9.49 4.32 12.24
N LEU A 4 8.94 4.64 13.41
CA LEU A 4 7.92 5.69 13.60
C LEU A 4 8.47 7.12 13.40
N LYS A 5 9.72 7.40 13.77
CA LYS A 5 10.24 8.78 13.79
C LYS A 5 10.87 9.24 12.47
N LYS A 6 11.47 8.34 11.68
CA LYS A 6 12.27 8.72 10.50
C LYS A 6 11.48 8.76 9.19
N GLY A 7 10.49 7.88 9.01
CA GLY A 7 9.67 7.82 7.78
C GLY A 7 8.44 8.73 7.79
N SER A 8 7.89 9.01 8.98
CA SER A 8 6.63 9.76 9.13
C SER A 8 6.74 11.21 8.66
N ARG A 9 7.82 11.93 8.98
CA ARG A 9 7.96 13.36 8.64
C ARG A 9 8.09 13.59 7.13
N THR A 10 8.95 12.83 6.45
CA THR A 10 9.21 13.03 5.02
C THR A 10 8.03 12.60 4.14
N VAL A 11 7.35 11.50 4.50
CA VAL A 11 6.17 11.04 3.75
C VAL A 11 4.96 11.94 4.00
N LEU A 12 4.77 12.44 5.23
CA LEU A 12 3.72 13.42 5.51
C LEU A 12 3.94 14.70 4.70
N SER A 13 5.17 15.22 4.61
CA SER A 13 5.50 16.39 3.78
C SER A 13 5.25 16.15 2.29
N LEU A 14 5.56 14.97 1.76
CA LEU A 14 5.33 14.62 0.35
C LEU A 14 3.83 14.47 0.04
N VAL A 15 3.06 13.84 0.92
CA VAL A 15 1.60 13.73 0.80
C VAL A 15 0.95 15.11 0.87
N LEU A 16 1.39 15.97 1.81
CA LEU A 16 0.89 17.34 1.93
C LEU A 16 1.27 18.20 0.71
N ALA A 17 2.47 18.03 0.14
CA ALA A 17 2.89 18.75 -1.06
C ALA A 17 2.09 18.33 -2.29
N ILE A 18 1.86 17.03 -2.49
CA ILE A 18 1.03 16.51 -3.60
C ILE A 18 -0.42 16.98 -3.42
N ALA A 19 -0.96 16.93 -2.20
CA ALA A 19 -2.29 17.44 -1.89
C ALA A 19 -2.41 18.95 -2.17
N ALA A 20 -1.40 19.74 -1.78
CA ALA A 20 -1.37 21.19 -2.03
C ALA A 20 -1.30 21.52 -3.54
N MET A 21 -0.52 20.76 -4.32
CA MET A 21 -0.43 20.92 -5.78
C MET A 21 -1.74 20.59 -6.50
N SER A 22 -2.61 19.74 -5.92
CA SER A 22 -3.93 19.43 -6.47
C SER A 22 -5.02 20.47 -6.15
N MET A 23 -4.76 21.48 -5.31
CA MET A 23 -5.76 22.50 -4.91
C MET A 23 -5.82 23.74 -5.80
N SER A 24 -4.98 23.87 -6.83
CA SER A 24 -4.92 25.07 -7.69
C SER A 24 -5.89 25.06 -8.88
N GLY A 25 -6.83 24.11 -8.96
CA GLY A 25 -7.82 23.99 -10.03
C GLY A 25 -9.23 24.36 -9.58
N LYS A 26 -9.99 25.06 -10.43
CA LYS A 26 -11.37 25.54 -10.20
C LYS A 26 -12.24 24.51 -9.46
N ILE A 27 -12.77 24.91 -8.30
CA ILE A 27 -13.67 24.14 -7.43
C ILE A 27 -15.00 23.90 -8.16
N SER A 28 -15.19 22.70 -8.71
CA SER A 28 -16.50 22.22 -9.16
C SER A 28 -16.62 20.76 -8.76
N ALA A 29 -17.56 20.45 -7.85
CA ALA A 29 -18.01 19.11 -7.44
C ALA A 29 -16.93 18.01 -7.51
N GLN A 30 -15.90 18.13 -6.67
CA GLN A 30 -14.92 17.05 -6.49
C GLN A 30 -15.61 15.92 -5.73
N VAL A 31 -16.10 14.93 -6.48
CA VAL A 31 -16.48 13.63 -5.92
C VAL A 31 -15.25 13.03 -5.24
N ILE A 32 -15.35 12.82 -3.93
CA ILE A 32 -14.32 12.19 -3.11
C ILE A 32 -14.80 10.77 -2.77
N GLY A 33 -14.01 9.76 -3.16
CA GLY A 33 -14.24 8.37 -2.77
C GLY A 33 -13.36 8.01 -1.58
N ILE A 34 -13.94 7.64 -0.44
CA ILE A 34 -13.22 7.01 0.67
C ILE A 34 -13.20 5.50 0.42
N LYS A 35 -12.06 4.86 0.65
CA LYS A 35 -11.80 3.48 0.23
C LYS A 35 -11.22 2.64 1.33
N THR A 36 -11.53 1.35 1.30
CA THR A 36 -10.82 0.33 2.06
C THR A 36 -10.66 -0.94 1.23
N ASN A 37 -9.42 -1.42 1.12
CA ASN A 37 -9.03 -2.66 0.47
C ASN A 37 -9.28 -3.83 1.42
N LEU A 38 -10.39 -4.53 1.19
CA LEU A 38 -10.82 -5.68 1.96
C LEU A 38 -9.86 -6.86 1.80
N LEU A 39 -9.24 -7.02 0.63
CA LEU A 39 -8.28 -8.09 0.39
C LEU A 39 -7.03 -7.93 1.26
N GLN A 40 -6.47 -6.72 1.32
CA GLN A 40 -5.33 -6.42 2.18
C GLN A 40 -5.69 -6.58 3.65
N GLY A 41 -6.86 -6.06 4.05
CA GLY A 41 -7.38 -6.15 5.41
C GLY A 41 -7.59 -7.59 5.87
N ALA A 42 -8.20 -8.45 5.04
CA ALA A 42 -8.46 -9.83 5.39
C ALA A 42 -7.17 -10.69 5.42
N TYR A 43 -6.26 -10.51 4.47
CA TYR A 43 -5.07 -11.36 4.33
C TYR A 43 -3.96 -11.02 5.34
N THR A 44 -3.70 -9.72 5.53
CA THR A 44 -2.60 -9.25 6.40
C THR A 44 -3.07 -8.73 7.75
N TYR A 45 -4.38 -8.80 8.00
CA TYR A 45 -5.07 -8.10 9.08
C TYR A 45 -4.98 -6.57 9.00
N THR A 46 -4.33 -5.97 8.01
CA THR A 46 -3.94 -4.54 7.98
C THR A 46 -5.13 -3.58 7.74
N PRO A 47 -5.49 -2.73 8.71
CA PRO A 47 -6.41 -1.62 8.51
C PRO A 47 -5.79 -0.68 7.50
N ASN A 48 -6.60 -0.31 6.52
CA ASN A 48 -6.17 0.53 5.43
C ASN A 48 -7.31 1.45 5.01
N LEU A 49 -6.90 2.62 4.53
CA LEU A 49 -7.78 3.70 4.12
C LEU A 49 -7.21 4.34 2.87
N GLY A 50 -8.08 4.70 1.93
CA GLY A 50 -7.71 5.47 0.75
C GLY A 50 -8.69 6.58 0.47
N MET A 51 -8.23 7.55 -0.30
CA MET A 51 -9.02 8.65 -0.81
C MET A 51 -8.75 8.80 -2.30
N GLU A 52 -9.80 8.91 -3.10
CA GLU A 52 -9.72 9.18 -4.53
C GLU A 52 -10.44 10.48 -4.86
N ILE A 53 -9.72 11.36 -5.56
CA ILE A 53 -10.21 12.67 -6.02
C ILE A 53 -10.28 12.70 -7.55
N GLY A 54 -11.34 13.28 -8.10
CA GLY A 54 -11.41 13.53 -9.54
C GLY A 54 -10.62 14.75 -9.95
N LEU A 55 -9.69 14.57 -10.90
CA LEU A 55 -8.90 15.65 -11.49
C LEU A 55 -9.51 16.18 -12.80
N GLY A 56 -10.24 15.33 -13.53
CA GLY A 56 -10.88 15.69 -14.79
C GLY A 56 -12.02 14.73 -15.15
N LYS A 57 -12.50 14.79 -16.39
CA LYS A 57 -13.62 13.93 -16.86
C LYS A 57 -13.27 12.43 -16.85
N LYS A 58 -12.00 12.10 -17.10
CA LYS A 58 -11.48 10.73 -17.22
C LYS A 58 -10.26 10.47 -16.35
N THR A 59 -9.94 11.35 -15.40
CA THR A 59 -8.73 11.23 -14.59
C THR A 59 -9.03 11.41 -13.12
N THR A 60 -8.41 10.57 -12.30
CA THR A 60 -8.51 10.62 -10.84
C THR A 60 -7.13 10.40 -10.22
N LEU A 61 -6.98 10.86 -8.98
CA LEU A 61 -5.81 10.60 -8.14
C LEU A 61 -6.27 9.85 -6.91
N ASP A 62 -5.73 8.65 -6.70
CA ASP A 62 -5.95 7.80 -5.55
C ASP A 62 -4.72 7.86 -4.64
N ILE A 63 -4.95 8.04 -3.34
CA ILE A 63 -3.91 7.94 -2.32
C ILE A 63 -4.43 6.97 -1.28
N SER A 64 -3.83 5.78 -1.23
CA SER A 64 -4.17 4.74 -0.26
C SER A 64 -3.00 4.43 0.66
N GLY A 65 -3.30 4.03 1.88
CA GLY A 65 -2.28 3.61 2.85
C GLY A 65 -2.83 2.68 3.92
N GLY A 66 -1.94 1.89 4.50
CA GLY A 66 -2.28 0.93 5.55
C GLY A 66 -1.25 0.97 6.67
N TYR A 67 -1.69 0.68 7.89
CA TYR A 67 -0.83 0.61 9.06
C TYR A 67 -1.15 -0.63 9.89
N ASN A 68 -0.19 -1.52 10.02
CA ASN A 68 -0.29 -2.74 10.79
C ASN A 68 0.62 -2.65 12.04
N PRO A 69 0.05 -2.56 13.25
CA PRO A 69 0.83 -2.52 14.49
C PRO A 69 1.09 -3.89 15.13
N TRP A 70 0.62 -5.00 14.57
CA TRP A 70 0.56 -6.26 15.32
C TRP A 70 1.91 -6.96 15.46
N ASN A 71 2.29 -7.18 16.72
CA ASN A 71 3.13 -8.29 17.13
C ASN A 71 2.17 -9.42 17.50
N LEU A 72 2.04 -10.44 16.64
CA LEU A 72 1.22 -11.62 16.91
C LEU A 72 2.01 -12.50 17.92
N ASP A 73 1.82 -12.28 19.23
CA ASP A 73 2.40 -13.09 20.31
C ASP A 73 1.64 -14.43 20.48
N GLY A 74 2.17 -15.54 21.00
CA GLY A 74 3.51 -15.85 21.52
C GLY A 74 3.53 -17.31 22.04
N LYS A 75 4.27 -18.21 21.39
CA LYS A 75 4.65 -19.53 21.96
C LYS A 75 6.14 -19.51 22.26
N LYS A 76 6.66 -20.42 23.11
CA LYS A 76 8.09 -20.48 23.52
C LYS A 76 9.09 -20.34 22.35
N ASN A 77 8.69 -20.69 21.11
CA ASN A 77 9.46 -20.58 19.86
C ASN A 77 8.92 -19.59 18.79
N GLY A 78 7.94 -18.72 19.05
CA GLY A 78 7.31 -17.93 17.97
C GLY A 78 6.93 -16.50 18.34
N ASN A 79 7.45 -15.53 17.57
CA ASN A 79 6.98 -14.15 17.53
C ASN A 79 6.72 -13.78 16.07
N LYS A 80 5.51 -14.03 15.57
CA LYS A 80 5.10 -13.59 14.24
C LYS A 80 4.92 -12.07 14.29
N LYS A 81 5.81 -11.34 13.62
CA LYS A 81 5.78 -9.89 13.53
C LYS A 81 5.31 -9.52 12.13
N ALA A 82 4.29 -8.67 12.06
CA ALA A 82 3.77 -8.12 10.81
C ALA A 82 3.69 -6.59 10.87
N VAL A 83 4.60 -5.95 11.58
CA VAL A 83 4.56 -4.50 11.80
C VAL A 83 5.01 -3.79 10.53
N HIS A 84 4.11 -3.08 9.87
CA HIS A 84 4.45 -2.33 8.67
C HIS A 84 3.50 -1.17 8.45
N TRP A 85 3.94 -0.22 7.64
CA TRP A 85 3.07 0.77 7.05
C TRP A 85 3.40 0.90 5.58
N ALA A 86 2.40 1.24 4.79
CA ALA A 86 2.55 1.40 3.35
C ALA A 86 1.69 2.57 2.88
N VAL A 87 2.18 3.28 1.87
CA VAL A 87 1.44 4.28 1.11
C VAL A 87 1.59 3.97 -0.37
N GLN A 88 0.52 4.16 -1.12
CA GLN A 88 0.44 3.84 -2.54
C GLN A 88 -0.36 4.92 -3.27
N PRO A 89 0.28 6.03 -3.67
CA PRO A 89 -0.34 7.00 -4.58
C PRO A 89 -0.48 6.40 -5.98
N GLU A 90 -1.59 6.68 -6.64
CA GLU A 90 -1.90 6.18 -7.97
C GLU A 90 -2.64 7.22 -8.80
N PHE A 91 -2.08 7.54 -9.96
CA PHE A 91 -2.80 8.30 -10.98
C PHE A 91 -3.59 7.34 -11.85
N ARG A 92 -4.86 7.63 -12.11
CA ARG A 92 -5.76 6.75 -12.86
C ARG A 92 -6.37 7.46 -14.05
N TRP A 93 -6.44 6.74 -15.15
CA TRP A 93 -7.11 7.12 -16.37
C TRP A 93 -8.26 6.16 -16.66
N TRP A 94 -9.44 6.73 -16.88
CA TRP A 94 -10.70 6.01 -17.08
C TRP A 94 -11.04 5.97 -18.56
N THR A 95 -11.57 4.84 -19.05
CA THR A 95 -11.88 4.69 -20.47
C THR A 95 -13.09 5.55 -20.90
N CYS A 96 -14.14 5.60 -20.06
CA CYS A 96 -15.38 6.31 -20.35
C CYS A 96 -15.56 7.58 -19.50
N SER A 97 -15.81 7.43 -18.20
CA SER A 97 -15.97 8.52 -17.24
C SER A 97 -15.32 8.11 -15.91
N ARG A 98 -14.83 9.10 -15.14
CA ARG A 98 -14.34 8.85 -13.77
C ARG A 98 -15.39 8.10 -12.93
N PHE A 99 -14.93 7.19 -12.07
CA PHE A 99 -15.74 6.36 -11.17
C PHE A 99 -16.76 5.42 -11.85
N ALA A 100 -16.52 5.04 -13.12
CA ALA A 100 -17.40 4.10 -13.82
C ALA A 100 -16.62 3.22 -14.81
N GLY A 101 -16.70 1.91 -14.60
CA GLY A 101 -16.13 0.92 -15.52
C GLY A 101 -14.62 0.78 -15.41
N HIS A 102 -13.95 0.68 -16.56
CA HIS A 102 -12.54 0.33 -16.64
C HIS A 102 -11.61 1.54 -16.42
N PHE A 103 -10.50 1.29 -15.73
CA PHE A 103 -9.41 2.25 -15.61
C PHE A 103 -8.04 1.58 -15.69
N LEU A 104 -7.06 2.38 -16.09
CA LEU A 104 -5.63 2.09 -16.03
C LEU A 104 -4.99 3.01 -15.01
N GLY A 105 -4.04 2.50 -14.22
CA GLY A 105 -3.35 3.28 -13.21
C GLY A 105 -1.83 3.19 -13.33
N VAL A 106 -1.16 4.23 -12.87
CA VAL A 106 0.27 4.25 -12.59
C VAL A 106 0.43 4.58 -11.12
N HIS A 107 1.06 3.68 -10.37
CA HIS A 107 1.20 3.82 -8.92
C HIS A 107 2.66 3.82 -8.48
N GLY A 108 2.94 4.65 -7.48
CA GLY A 108 4.13 4.50 -6.64
C GLY A 108 3.77 3.68 -5.41
N LEU A 109 4.73 2.99 -4.81
CA LEU A 109 4.57 2.34 -3.51
C LEU A 109 5.76 2.68 -2.63
N TYR A 110 5.49 2.92 -1.35
CA TYR A 110 6.50 3.05 -0.32
C TYR A 110 6.02 2.35 0.93
N SER A 111 6.88 1.53 1.54
CA SER A 111 6.56 0.83 2.77
C SER A 111 7.79 0.74 3.65
N MET A 112 7.59 0.89 4.96
CA MET A 112 8.56 0.41 5.94
C MET A 112 7.94 -0.78 6.67
N TYR A 113 8.76 -1.80 6.89
CA TYR A 113 8.30 -3.05 7.46
C TYR A 113 9.30 -3.63 8.46
N ASN A 114 8.75 -4.39 9.40
CA ASN A 114 9.44 -5.20 10.38
C ASN A 114 8.67 -6.52 10.49
N ILE A 115 9.02 -7.44 9.60
CA ILE A 115 8.32 -8.70 9.41
C ILE A 115 9.22 -9.84 9.86
N GLY A 116 8.68 -10.78 10.64
CA GLY A 116 9.41 -11.98 11.06
C GLY A 116 8.44 -13.12 11.30
N GLY A 117 8.83 -14.36 10.99
CA GLY A 117 7.94 -15.52 11.19
C GLY A 117 6.89 -15.74 10.11
N HIS A 118 7.06 -15.10 8.94
CA HIS A 118 6.20 -15.28 7.77
C HIS A 118 7.01 -15.84 6.59
N GLU A 119 6.43 -16.82 5.90
CA GLU A 119 6.98 -17.34 4.65
C GLU A 119 6.52 -16.45 3.49
N LEU A 120 7.45 -15.63 3.00
CA LEU A 120 7.26 -14.65 1.94
C LEU A 120 8.33 -14.88 0.86
N PRO A 121 8.26 -16.02 0.14
CA PRO A 121 9.33 -16.45 -0.74
C PRO A 121 9.59 -15.48 -1.89
N MET A 122 8.55 -14.83 -2.40
CA MET A 122 8.66 -13.83 -3.46
C MET A 122 9.48 -12.61 -3.00
N LEU A 123 9.24 -12.12 -1.78
CA LEU A 123 9.89 -10.92 -1.26
C LEU A 123 11.26 -11.23 -0.64
N PHE A 124 11.33 -12.20 0.28
CA PHE A 124 12.53 -12.44 1.11
C PHE A 124 13.27 -13.75 0.80
N GLY A 125 12.78 -14.55 -0.16
CA GLY A 125 13.35 -15.85 -0.52
C GLY A 125 12.80 -17.01 0.32
N LYS A 126 13.06 -18.24 -0.12
CA LYS A 126 12.63 -19.47 0.59
C LYS A 126 13.21 -19.49 2.01
N GLY A 127 12.42 -19.91 3.00
CA GLY A 127 12.87 -19.97 4.40
C GLY A 127 12.87 -18.63 5.15
N SER A 128 12.20 -17.60 4.63
CA SER A 128 12.11 -16.27 5.29
C SER A 128 11.47 -16.31 6.69
N TRP A 129 10.71 -17.35 7.01
CA TRP A 129 10.06 -17.51 8.32
C TRP A 129 11.06 -17.57 9.49
N GLN A 130 12.28 -18.06 9.24
CA GLN A 130 13.32 -18.21 10.28
C GLN A 130 13.96 -16.87 10.66
N TYR A 131 13.81 -15.85 9.83
CA TYR A 131 14.50 -14.58 9.97
C TYR A 131 13.51 -13.44 10.20
N ARG A 132 14.04 -12.36 10.78
CA ARG A 132 13.35 -11.09 10.84
C ARG A 132 13.96 -10.14 9.81
N HIS A 133 13.09 -9.50 9.04
CA HIS A 133 13.40 -8.56 7.98
C HIS A 133 12.87 -7.19 8.40
N GLU A 134 13.78 -6.26 8.66
CA GLU A 134 13.45 -4.87 8.98
C GLU A 134 14.05 -3.96 7.91
N GLY A 135 13.23 -3.12 7.30
CA GLY A 135 13.68 -2.35 6.15
C GLY A 135 12.61 -1.48 5.53
N TRP A 136 12.91 -1.00 4.34
CA TRP A 136 12.01 -0.22 3.51
C TRP A 136 11.93 -0.82 2.10
N ALA A 137 10.78 -0.64 1.47
CA ALA A 137 10.56 -0.92 0.08
C ALA A 137 10.04 0.34 -0.61
N ALA A 138 10.55 0.63 -1.80
CA ALA A 138 9.98 1.64 -2.68
C ALA A 138 9.88 1.09 -4.09
N GLY A 139 8.87 1.50 -4.82
CA GLY A 139 8.66 0.99 -6.16
C GLY A 139 7.64 1.78 -6.95
N ALA A 140 7.45 1.35 -8.18
CA ALA A 140 6.43 1.86 -9.07
C ALA A 140 5.87 0.73 -9.94
N GLY A 141 4.64 0.88 -10.38
CA GLY A 141 3.98 -0.10 -11.21
C GLY A 141 2.82 0.49 -11.99
N ILE A 142 2.22 -0.38 -12.79
CA ILE A 142 0.99 -0.11 -13.51
C ILE A 142 -0.11 -1.00 -12.95
N SER A 143 -1.34 -0.54 -13.07
CA SER A 143 -2.52 -1.26 -12.63
C SER A 143 -3.62 -1.19 -13.67
N TYR A 144 -4.50 -2.17 -13.59
CA TYR A 144 -5.75 -2.21 -14.31
C TYR A 144 -6.84 -2.59 -13.34
N GLY A 145 -7.98 -1.90 -13.42
CA GLY A 145 -9.09 -2.17 -12.55
C GLY A 145 -10.45 -1.89 -13.18
N TYR A 146 -11.46 -2.37 -12.48
CA TYR A 146 -12.86 -2.21 -12.83
C TYR A 146 -13.65 -1.70 -11.63
N HIS A 147 -14.36 -0.59 -11.84
CA HIS A 147 -15.22 0.06 -10.85
C HIS A 147 -16.68 -0.27 -11.13
N TRP A 148 -17.32 -0.90 -10.16
CA TRP A 148 -18.72 -1.25 -10.17
C TRP A 148 -19.51 -0.36 -9.21
N VAL A 149 -20.38 0.48 -9.77
CA VAL A 149 -21.34 1.29 -9.00
C VAL A 149 -22.52 0.41 -8.56
N MET A 150 -22.67 0.19 -7.25
CA MET A 150 -23.79 -0.59 -6.70
C MET A 150 -24.96 0.28 -6.27
N SER A 151 -24.67 1.43 -5.64
CA SER A 151 -25.68 2.37 -5.17
C SER A 151 -25.13 3.81 -5.27
N PRO A 152 -25.95 4.85 -5.04
CA PRO A 152 -25.50 6.24 -5.16
C PRO A 152 -24.31 6.63 -4.28
N ARG A 153 -24.04 5.88 -3.20
CA ARG A 153 -22.93 6.12 -2.28
C ARG A 153 -21.96 4.95 -2.14
N TRP A 154 -22.31 3.75 -2.60
CA TRP A 154 -21.46 2.56 -2.48
C TRP A 154 -21.03 2.03 -3.83
N SER A 155 -19.75 1.73 -3.95
CA SER A 155 -19.16 1.08 -5.12
C SER A 155 -18.15 0.03 -4.70
N PHE A 156 -17.89 -0.93 -5.57
CA PHE A 156 -16.80 -1.89 -5.45
C PHE A 156 -15.79 -1.67 -6.57
N GLU A 157 -14.54 -1.95 -6.27
CA GLU A 157 -13.45 -1.89 -7.23
C GLU A 157 -12.60 -3.14 -7.13
N PHE A 158 -12.27 -3.71 -8.29
CA PHE A 158 -11.31 -4.80 -8.42
C PHE A 158 -10.11 -4.28 -9.18
N THR A 159 -8.91 -4.44 -8.60
CA THR A 159 -7.68 -3.91 -9.19
C THR A 159 -6.56 -4.92 -9.08
N ILE A 160 -5.83 -5.10 -10.17
CA ILE A 160 -4.58 -5.86 -10.21
C ILE A 160 -3.49 -5.00 -10.83
N GLY A 161 -2.25 -5.15 -10.36
CA GLY A 161 -1.14 -4.38 -10.87
C GLY A 161 0.19 -5.10 -10.70
N GLY A 162 1.07 -4.84 -11.67
CA GLY A 162 2.43 -5.37 -11.74
C GLY A 162 3.42 -4.22 -11.76
N GLY A 163 4.59 -4.43 -11.19
CA GLY A 163 5.61 -3.40 -11.17
C GLY A 163 6.93 -3.87 -10.60
N TYR A 164 7.76 -2.88 -10.35
CA TYR A 164 9.09 -3.03 -9.80
C TYR A 164 9.13 -2.41 -8.40
N ALA A 165 9.76 -3.10 -7.46
CA ALA A 165 10.07 -2.58 -6.15
C ALA A 165 11.50 -2.93 -5.75
N ARG A 166 12.20 -1.95 -5.18
CA ARG A 166 13.47 -2.15 -4.50
C ARG A 166 13.21 -2.34 -3.02
N LEU A 167 13.70 -3.45 -2.48
CA LEU A 167 13.66 -3.79 -1.07
C LEU A 167 15.07 -3.64 -0.50
N GLU A 168 15.20 -2.86 0.57
CA GLU A 168 16.43 -2.72 1.33
C GLU A 168 16.13 -3.08 2.79
N TYR A 169 16.73 -4.18 3.27
CA TYR A 169 16.42 -4.73 4.58
C TYR A 169 17.63 -5.31 5.28
N ASP A 170 17.61 -5.19 6.59
CA ASP A 170 18.50 -5.88 7.50
C ASP A 170 17.88 -7.22 7.92
N ARG A 171 18.67 -8.28 7.82
CA ARG A 171 18.31 -9.64 8.23
C ARG A 171 18.83 -9.91 9.64
N TYR A 172 17.96 -10.38 10.51
CA TYR A 172 18.30 -10.76 11.89
C TYR A 172 18.09 -12.26 12.12
N ALA A 173 19.03 -12.88 12.86
CA ALA A 173 19.09 -14.33 13.06
C ALA A 173 17.95 -14.92 13.91
N CYS A 174 17.24 -14.08 14.66
CA CYS A 174 16.19 -14.53 15.57
C CYS A 174 15.00 -13.56 15.56
N GLN A 175 13.77 -14.10 15.66
CA GLN A 175 12.53 -13.32 15.74
C GLN A 175 12.42 -12.45 17.01
N LYS A 176 13.13 -12.84 18.09
CA LYS A 176 13.14 -12.15 19.40
C LYS A 176 14.22 -11.07 19.50
N CYS A 177 15.50 -11.47 19.52
CA CYS A 177 16.68 -10.60 19.66
C CYS A 177 17.85 -11.18 18.85
N GLY A 178 17.72 -11.19 17.52
CA GLY A 178 18.79 -11.68 16.66
C GLY A 178 19.91 -10.64 16.50
N TRP A 179 21.15 -11.09 16.41
CA TRP A 179 22.25 -10.28 15.89
C TRP A 179 21.96 -9.90 14.44
N HIS A 180 22.39 -8.71 14.05
CA HIS A 180 22.39 -8.30 12.63
C HIS A 180 23.26 -9.31 11.87
N ILE A 181 22.68 -9.97 10.88
CA ILE A 181 23.41 -10.92 10.04
C ILE A 181 24.01 -10.15 8.88
N GLU A 182 23.14 -9.46 8.13
CA GLU A 182 23.51 -8.93 6.84
C GLU A 182 22.50 -7.87 6.41
N HIS A 183 23.01 -6.87 5.70
CA HIS A 183 22.21 -5.89 4.97
C HIS A 183 22.03 -6.38 3.53
N LYS A 184 20.78 -6.52 3.06
CA LYS A 184 20.47 -6.98 1.70
C LYS A 184 19.69 -5.95 0.92
N LYS A 185 20.08 -5.82 -0.34
CA LYS A 185 19.34 -5.08 -1.37
C LYS A 185 18.81 -6.10 -2.37
N LYS A 186 17.51 -6.04 -2.65
CA LYS A 186 16.85 -6.94 -3.58
C LYS A 186 15.90 -6.17 -4.46
N ASP A 187 16.00 -6.45 -5.75
CA ASP A 187 15.12 -5.95 -6.78
C ASP A 187 14.00 -6.98 -7.00
N TYR A 188 12.75 -6.56 -6.86
CA TYR A 188 11.55 -7.37 -7.02
C TYR A 188 10.76 -6.90 -8.24
N PHE A 189 10.46 -7.84 -9.11
CA PHE A 189 9.54 -7.64 -10.23
C PHE A 189 8.40 -8.62 -10.09
N GLY A 190 7.17 -8.14 -10.12
CA GLY A 190 6.01 -9.00 -9.98
C GLY A 190 4.74 -8.23 -9.63
N PRO A 191 3.73 -8.93 -9.07
CA PRO A 191 2.53 -8.29 -8.56
C PRO A 191 2.89 -7.26 -7.49
N THR A 192 2.52 -6.00 -7.73
CA THR A 192 2.70 -4.86 -6.80
C THR A 192 1.38 -4.28 -6.32
N LYS A 193 0.25 -4.71 -6.89
CA LYS A 193 -1.09 -4.32 -6.45
C LYS A 193 -2.08 -5.45 -6.65
N ALA A 194 -2.88 -5.71 -5.62
CA ALA A 194 -4.07 -6.54 -5.71
C ALA A 194 -5.07 -5.96 -4.70
N ALA A 195 -6.27 -5.61 -5.17
CA ALA A 195 -7.26 -4.97 -4.33
C ALA A 195 -8.68 -5.41 -4.67
N VAL A 196 -9.44 -5.68 -3.61
CA VAL A 196 -10.89 -5.74 -3.64
C VAL A 196 -11.34 -4.64 -2.70
N THR A 197 -11.77 -3.52 -3.27
CA THR A 197 -11.93 -2.27 -2.54
C THR A 197 -13.40 -1.92 -2.42
N LEU A 198 -13.83 -1.64 -1.20
CA LEU A 198 -15.12 -1.03 -0.92
C LEU A 198 -14.95 0.49 -0.91
N ILE A 199 -15.81 1.18 -1.64
CA ILE A 199 -15.75 2.63 -1.84
C ILE A 199 -17.03 3.27 -1.35
N PHE A 200 -16.88 4.30 -0.52
CA PHE A 200 -17.96 5.19 -0.11
C PHE A 200 -17.76 6.57 -0.76
N VAL A 201 -18.75 7.00 -1.55
CA VAL A 201 -18.69 8.25 -2.31
C VAL A 201 -19.32 9.38 -1.49
N ILE A 202 -18.51 10.42 -1.23
CA ILE A 202 -18.94 11.68 -0.64
C ILE A 202 -19.20 12.67 -1.79
N LYS A 203 -20.41 13.24 -1.79
CA LYS A 203 -20.84 14.29 -2.71
C LYS A 203 -20.86 15.63 -1.99
#